data_AF-A0A3Q0T4V3-F1
#
_entry.id   AF-A0A3Q0T4V3-F1
#
_cell.length_a   1.000
_cell.length_b   1.000
_cell.length_c   1.000
_cell.angle_alpha   90.00
_cell.angle_beta   90.00
_cell.angle_gamma   90.00
#
_symmetry.space_group_name_H-M   'P 1'
#
loop_
_entity.id
_entity.type
_entity.pdbx_description
1 polymer ?
#
loop_
_entity_poly.entity_id
_entity_poly.type
_entity_poly.pdbx_seq_one_letter_code
_entity_poly.pdbx_strand_id
1 'polypeptide(L)' 'MVTVTTVLKAVSLFVAEVINSVTDWFQTKPEWANLKILQDTELKTTEGGEAKTLWEKSGAVVMVVRRPG' A
#
# COMPACT_ATOMS: atom_id res chain seq x y z
N MET A 1 23.89 -32.88 -17.19
CA MET A 1 22.69 -33.58 -16.66
C MET A 1 21.97 -32.64 -15.73
N VAL A 2 20.68 -32.38 -15.98
CA VAL A 2 19.84 -31.67 -15.00
C VAL A 2 19.48 -32.68 -13.92
N THR A 3 19.88 -32.41 -12.68
CA THR A 3 19.56 -33.28 -11.55
C THR A 3 18.14 -33.02 -11.06
N VAL A 4 17.48 -34.03 -10.51
CA VAL A 4 16.10 -33.92 -9.98
C VAL A 4 15.98 -32.78 -8.96
N THR A 5 17.04 -32.52 -8.19
CA THR A 5 17.11 -31.41 -7.24
C THR A 5 17.13 -30.03 -7.93
N THR A 6 17.75 -29.91 -9.10
CA THR A 6 17.74 -28.69 -9.91
C THR A 6 16.33 -28.40 -10.45
N VAL A 7 15.62 -29.44 -10.91
CA VAL A 7 14.24 -29.30 -11.39
C VAL A 7 13.31 -28.90 -10.25
N LEU A 8 13.45 -29.54 -9.08
CA LEU A 8 12.63 -29.23 -7.91
C LEU A 8 12.84 -27.78 -7.41
N LYS A 9 14.09 -27.30 -7.44
CA LYS A 9 14.42 -25.90 -7.12
C LYS A 9 13.80 -24.92 -8.10
N ALA A 10 13.86 -25.21 -9.40
CA ALA A 10 13.27 -24.35 -10.42
C ALA A 10 11.74 -24.27 -10.29
N VAL A 11 11.08 -25.41 -10.06
CA VAL A 11 9.62 -25.46 -9.89
C VAL A 11 9.19 -24.72 -8.62
N SER A 12 9.91 -24.88 -7.50
CA SER A 12 9.56 -24.19 -6.25
C SER A 12 9.73 -22.67 -6.33
N LEU A 13 10.80 -22.19 -6.98
CA LEU A 13 10.98 -20.75 -7.24
C LEU A 13 9.86 -20.21 -8.15
N PHE A 14 9.52 -20.92 -9.22
CA PHE A 14 8.46 -20.52 -10.13
C PHE A 14 7.10 -20.42 -9.43
N VAL A 15 6.75 -21.40 -8.59
CA VAL A 15 5.50 -21.38 -7.81
C VAL A 15 5.47 -20.20 -6.83
N ALA A 16 6.59 -19.91 -6.15
CA ALA A 16 6.68 -18.77 -5.25
C ALA A 16 6.51 -17.44 -6.01
N GLU A 17 7.08 -17.31 -7.20
CA GLU A 17 6.97 -16.12 -8.04
C GLU A 17 5.53 -15.90 -8.55
N VAL A 18 4.84 -16.98 -8.93
CA VAL A 18 3.42 -16.93 -9.30
C VAL A 18 2.56 -16.47 -8.12
N ILE A 19 2.76 -17.05 -6.93
CA ILE A 19 2.01 -16.66 -5.72
C ILE A 19 2.28 -15.19 -5.38
N ASN A 20 3.52 -14.73 -5.47
CA ASN A 20 3.88 -13.35 -5.17
C ASN A 20 3.27 -12.37 -6.18
N SER A 21 3.29 -12.72 -7.47
CA SER A 21 2.67 -11.90 -8.53
C SER A 21 1.15 -11.80 -8.36
N VAL A 22 0.50 -12.88 -7.98
CA VAL A 22 -0.93 -12.89 -7.69
C VAL A 22 -1.24 -12.07 -6.43
N THR A 23 -0.39 -12.18 -5.40
CA THR A 23 -0.55 -11.44 -4.14
C THR A 23 -0.42 -9.93 -4.35
N ASP A 24 0.50 -9.47 -5.20
CA ASP A 24 0.65 -8.05 -5.56
C ASP A 24 -0.60 -7.48 -6.27
N TRP A 25 -1.33 -8.33 -7.00
CA TRP A 25 -2.60 -7.93 -7.62
C TRP A 25 -3.76 -7.83 -6.62
N PHE A 26 -3.74 -8.66 -5.57
CA PHE A 26 -4.73 -8.58 -4.49
C PHE A 26 -4.46 -7.47 -3.49
N GLN A 27 -3.24 -6.93 -3.45
CA GLN A 27 -2.96 -5.73 -2.68
C GLN A 27 -3.60 -4.52 -3.37
N THR A 28 -4.40 -3.77 -2.61
CA THR A 28 -4.91 -2.47 -3.06
C THR A 28 -3.70 -1.62 -3.45
N LYS A 29 -3.54 -1.37 -4.75
CA LYS A 29 -2.46 -0.51 -5.24
C LYS A 29 -2.50 0.78 -4.45
N PRO A 30 -1.35 1.25 -3.93
CA PRO A 30 -1.33 2.41 -3.08
C PRO A 30 -1.88 3.58 -3.88
N GLU A 31 -3.07 4.04 -3.50
CA GLU A 31 -3.69 5.19 -4.12
C GLU A 31 -2.69 6.35 -4.00
N TRP A 32 -2.34 6.94 -5.13
CA TRP A 32 -1.37 8.02 -5.14
C TRP A 32 -1.89 9.12 -4.22
N ALA A 33 -1.01 9.69 -3.41
CA ALA A 33 -1.31 10.77 -2.49
C ALA A 33 -1.71 12.02 -3.31
N ASN A 34 -2.93 12.02 -3.82
CA ASN A 34 -3.52 13.11 -4.56
C ASN A 34 -4.10 14.08 -3.54
N LEU A 35 -3.74 15.35 -3.65
CA LEU A 35 -4.19 16.40 -2.74
C LEU A 35 -5.71 16.43 -2.57
N LYS A 36 -6.49 16.13 -3.63
CA LYS A 36 -7.95 16.03 -3.53
C LYS A 36 -8.40 14.91 -2.60
N ILE A 37 -7.81 13.72 -2.75
CA ILE A 37 -8.13 12.56 -1.92
C ILE A 37 -7.76 12.85 -0.47
N LEU A 38 -6.58 13.43 -0.23
CA LEU A 38 -6.12 13.79 1.11
C LEU A 38 -6.98 14.86 1.78
N GLN A 39 -7.46 15.83 1.01
CA GLN A 39 -8.31 16.93 1.48
C GLN A 39 -9.70 16.43 1.92
N ASP A 40 -10.27 15.52 1.12
CA ASP A 40 -11.60 14.94 1.33
C ASP A 40 -11.57 13.70 2.25
N THR A 41 -10.38 13.24 2.66
CA THR A 41 -10.25 12.10 3.59
C THR A 41 -10.76 12.51 4.97
N GLU A 42 -11.72 11.76 5.48
CA GLU A 42 -12.21 11.88 6.84
C GLU A 42 -11.17 11.35 7.83
N LEU A 43 -10.69 12.22 8.71
CA LEU A 43 -9.66 11.87 9.68
C LEU A 43 -10.31 11.19 10.89
N LYS A 44 -9.89 9.95 11.16
CA LYS A 44 -10.29 9.19 12.35
C LYS A 44 -9.52 9.63 13.61
N THR A 45 -9.52 10.93 13.91
CA THR A 45 -8.97 11.49 15.16
C THR A 45 -10.11 11.93 16.09
N THR A 46 -9.78 12.14 17.37
CA THR A 46 -10.66 12.48 18.51
C THR A 46 -11.70 13.57 18.24
N GLU A 47 -11.49 14.45 17.27
CA GLU A 47 -12.42 15.55 16.95
C GLU A 47 -13.25 15.37 15.68
N GLY A 48 -12.99 14.32 14.87
CA GLY A 48 -13.81 13.95 13.70
C GLY A 48 -14.03 15.06 12.66
N GLY A 49 -13.43 14.94 11.48
CA GLY A 49 -13.69 15.90 10.40
C GLY A 49 -12.82 15.70 9.16
N GLU A 50 -13.22 16.35 8.07
CA GLU A 50 -12.44 16.40 6.83
C GLU A 50 -11.11 17.13 7.07
N ALA A 51 -10.02 16.59 6.51
CA ALA A 51 -8.69 17.19 6.60
C ALA A 51 -8.66 18.66 6.16
N LYS A 52 -9.48 19.02 5.17
CA LYS A 52 -9.67 20.41 4.73
C LYS A 52 -10.03 21.36 5.86
N THR A 53 -10.98 20.97 6.70
CA THR A 53 -11.54 21.83 7.74
C THR A 53 -10.51 22.10 8.83
N LEU A 54 -9.64 21.13 9.11
CA LEU A 54 -8.55 21.30 10.07
C LEU A 54 -7.45 22.22 9.50
N TRP A 55 -7.10 22.10 8.22
CA TRP A 55 -6.15 23.03 7.61
C TRP A 55 -6.67 24.47 7.70
N GLU A 56 -7.90 24.72 7.28
CA GLU A 56 -8.47 26.08 7.24
C GLU A 56 -8.63 26.70 8.63
N LYS A 57 -8.98 25.90 9.65
CA LYS A 57 -9.20 26.41 11.02
C LYS A 57 -7.93 26.55 11.86
N SER A 58 -7.00 25.60 11.78
CA SER A 58 -5.85 25.53 12.69
C SER A 58 -4.48 25.57 12.00
N GLY A 59 -4.45 25.63 10.65
CA GLY A 59 -3.20 25.54 9.90
C GLY A 59 -2.54 24.17 10.00
N ALA A 60 -3.31 23.12 10.35
CA ALA A 60 -2.78 21.78 10.53
C ALA A 60 -2.17 21.22 9.24
N VAL A 61 -0.95 20.69 9.36
CA VAL A 61 -0.25 20.00 8.27
C VAL A 61 -0.54 18.50 8.39
N VAL A 62 -1.28 17.96 7.42
CA VAL A 62 -1.56 16.51 7.33
C VAL A 62 -0.44 15.84 6.54
N MET A 63 0.34 15.00 7.22
CA MET A 63 1.42 14.22 6.61
C MET A 63 1.02 12.76 6.53
N VAL A 64 0.98 12.21 5.32
CA VAL A 64 0.76 10.77 5.10
C VAL A 64 2.11 10.06 5.06
N VAL A 65 2.34 9.19 6.05
CA VAL A 65 3.54 8.35 6.10
C VAL A 65 3.17 6.96 5.60
N ARG A 66 3.87 6.50 4.55
CA ARG A 66 3.77 5.11 4.11
C ARG A 66 4.50 4.22 5.11
N ARG A 67 3.88 3.10 5.47
CA ARG A 67 4.56 2.08 6.28
C ARG A 67 5.65 1.43 5.39
N PRO A 68 6.91 1.35 5.83
CA PRO A 68 7.94 0.64 5.07
C PRO A 68 7.58 -0.85 5.07
N GLY A 69 7.42 -1.42 3.88
CA GLY A 69 7.02 -2.80 3.64
C GLY A 69 6.98 -3.08 2.14
#